data_AF-A0ABD2DLY7-F1
#
_entry.id   AF-A0ABD2DLY7-F1
#
_cell.length_a   1.000
_cell.length_b   1.000
_cell.length_c   1.000
_cell.angle_alpha   90.00
_cell.angle_beta   90.00
_cell.angle_gamma   90.00
#
_symmetry.space_group_name_H-M   'P 1'
#
loop_
_entity.id
_entity.type
_entity.pdbx_description
1 polymer ?
#
loop_
_entity_poly.entity_id
_entity_poly.type
_entity_poly.pdbx_seq_one_letter_code
_entity_poly.pdbx_strand_id
1 'polypeptide(L)'
;SMAAMGSCPGDYQVLLGQLQKQAHSMRDPSTLLDPYMRIQGLDFPRLRERCIERPGAFPSSEALRGLGRRGFLRTLNATLGLVLHRLATLQQHLPEAQDLDKLPMARLNSQDLEKLKMARLNIHGLRNNIYCMSRLLGSSWDVAEPTQAGPRTSPLPTPAPGAFQRKLEGCRFLHGYHRFMGSVGQVFGEWGKSPSRSHRHRPRRALQKGARSTRLSRRGKRLMPRGQLPR
;
A
#
# COMPACT_ATOMS: atom_id res chain seq x y z
N SER A 1 -20.06 7.61 -16.00
CA SER A 1 -20.67 7.53 -14.65
C SER A 1 -19.62 7.94 -13.63
N MET A 2 -19.74 9.11 -13.00
CA MET A 2 -18.82 9.56 -11.95
C MET A 2 -19.17 8.82 -10.65
N ALA A 3 -18.28 7.91 -10.22
CA ALA A 3 -18.40 7.33 -8.89
C ALA A 3 -18.30 8.45 -7.85
N ALA A 4 -19.20 8.46 -6.87
CA ALA A 4 -19.15 9.38 -5.74
C ALA A 4 -17.77 9.26 -5.06
N MET A 5 -16.89 10.24 -5.30
CA MET A 5 -15.62 10.30 -4.60
C MET A 5 -15.93 10.78 -3.18
N GLY A 6 -15.65 9.94 -2.19
CA GLY A 6 -15.61 10.38 -0.80
C GLY A 6 -14.65 11.56 -0.64
N SER A 7 -14.83 12.36 0.40
CA SER A 7 -13.95 13.50 0.67
C SER A 7 -12.50 13.04 0.84
N CYS A 8 -11.56 13.73 0.18
CA CYS A 8 -10.14 13.43 0.35
C CYS A 8 -9.67 13.92 1.72
N PRO A 9 -9.00 13.08 2.52
CA PRO A 9 -8.34 13.53 3.73
C PRO A 9 -7.32 14.62 3.39
N GLY A 10 -7.31 15.72 4.17
CA GLY A 10 -6.33 16.81 4.00
C GLY A 10 -4.94 16.48 4.53
N ASP A 11 -4.80 15.45 5.37
CA ASP A 11 -3.55 15.09 6.04
C ASP A 11 -2.75 14.05 5.22
N TYR A 12 -1.53 14.45 4.82
CA TYR A 12 -0.60 13.61 4.06
C TYR A 12 -0.20 12.32 4.80
N GLN A 13 0.08 12.39 6.10
CA GLN A 13 0.55 11.24 6.89
C GLN A 13 -0.57 10.23 7.12
N VAL A 14 -1.79 10.71 7.38
CA VAL A 14 -2.98 9.85 7.49
C VAL A 14 -3.20 9.08 6.18
N LEU A 15 -3.19 9.80 5.05
CA LEU A 15 -3.42 9.18 3.75
C LEU A 15 -2.28 8.24 3.34
N LEU A 16 -1.03 8.60 3.61
CA LEU A 16 0.12 7.71 3.39
C LEU A 16 -0.01 6.43 4.22
N GLY A 17 -0.44 6.53 5.48
CA GLY A 17 -0.69 5.37 6.33
C GLY A 17 -1.80 4.46 5.77
N GLN A 18 -2.86 5.03 5.19
CA GLN A 18 -3.91 4.25 4.52
C GLN A 18 -3.36 3.52 3.28
N LEU A 19 -2.59 4.20 2.43
CA LEU A 19 -1.95 3.61 1.25
C LEU A 19 -1.01 2.46 1.61
N GLN A 20 -0.20 2.64 2.65
CA GLN A 20 0.69 1.60 3.17
C GLN A 20 -0.09 0.38 3.68
N LYS A 21 -1.14 0.58 4.48
CA LYS A 21 -1.99 -0.50 4.99
C LYS A 21 -2.69 -1.26 3.86
N GLN A 22 -3.24 -0.56 2.88
CA GLN A 22 -3.89 -1.18 1.72
C GLN A 22 -2.89 -1.99 0.90
N ALA A 23 -1.72 -1.43 0.56
CA ALA A 23 -0.70 -2.15 -0.18
C ALA A 23 -0.20 -3.39 0.58
N HIS A 24 -0.05 -3.29 1.91
CA HIS A 24 0.32 -4.41 2.76
C HIS A 24 -0.74 -5.52 2.76
N SER A 25 -2.02 -5.19 2.85
CA SER A 25 -3.10 -6.18 2.80
C SER A 25 -3.20 -6.82 1.40
N MET A 26 -3.11 -6.02 0.34
CA MET A 26 -3.28 -6.48 -1.04
C MET A 26 -2.12 -7.32 -1.56
N ARG A 27 -0.98 -7.35 -0.85
CA ARG A 27 0.13 -8.27 -1.18
C ARG A 27 -0.12 -9.70 -0.73
N ASP A 28 -1.05 -9.93 0.21
CA ASP A 28 -1.33 -11.25 0.74
C ASP A 28 -2.14 -12.10 -0.27
N PRO A 29 -1.59 -13.23 -0.76
CA PRO A 29 -2.28 -14.12 -1.70
C PRO A 29 -3.64 -14.62 -1.20
N SER A 30 -3.84 -14.70 0.11
CA SER A 30 -5.07 -15.22 0.73
C SER A 30 -6.30 -14.36 0.42
N THR A 31 -6.07 -13.11 -0.02
CA THR A 31 -7.11 -12.13 -0.34
C THR A 31 -7.66 -12.25 -1.76
N LEU A 32 -6.94 -12.94 -2.67
CA LEU A 32 -7.34 -13.00 -4.08
C LEU A 32 -6.80 -14.22 -4.85
N LEU A 33 -5.49 -14.47 -4.84
CA LEU A 33 -4.87 -15.59 -5.57
C LEU A 33 -5.32 -16.96 -5.04
N ASP A 34 -5.19 -17.22 -3.74
CA ASP A 34 -5.53 -18.54 -3.20
C ASP A 34 -7.02 -18.89 -3.38
N PRO A 35 -7.98 -17.96 -3.13
CA PRO A 35 -9.39 -18.15 -3.47
C PRO A 35 -9.61 -18.49 -4.96
N TYR A 36 -8.94 -17.76 -5.85
CA TYR A 36 -9.03 -18.04 -7.29
C TYR A 36 -8.53 -19.44 -7.63
N MET A 37 -7.41 -19.86 -7.04
CA MET A 37 -6.84 -21.19 -7.26
C MET A 37 -7.78 -22.30 -6.81
N ARG A 38 -8.42 -22.16 -5.63
CA ARG A 38 -9.38 -23.14 -5.13
C ARG A 38 -10.60 -23.25 -6.02
N ILE A 39 -11.26 -22.14 -6.33
CA ILE A 39 -12.46 -22.11 -7.19
C ILE A 39 -12.18 -22.69 -8.58
N GLN A 40 -10.97 -22.44 -9.11
CA GLN A 40 -10.61 -22.91 -10.46
C GLN A 40 -10.07 -24.34 -10.49
N GLY A 41 -9.94 -25.01 -9.34
CA GLY A 41 -9.37 -26.36 -9.24
C GLY A 41 -7.87 -26.40 -9.52
N LEU A 42 -7.15 -25.31 -9.24
CA LEU A 42 -5.70 -25.21 -9.39
C LEU A 42 -4.94 -25.41 -8.07
N ASP A 43 -5.65 -25.57 -6.95
CA ASP A 43 -5.07 -25.65 -5.60
C ASP A 43 -4.47 -27.02 -5.28
N PHE A 44 -3.45 -27.42 -6.04
CA PHE A 44 -2.62 -28.60 -5.76
C PHE A 44 -1.16 -28.37 -6.17
N PRO A 45 -0.19 -29.05 -5.54
CA PRO A 45 1.23 -28.66 -5.58
C PRO A 45 1.79 -28.44 -7.00
N ARG A 46 1.56 -29.40 -7.91
CA ARG A 46 2.09 -29.34 -9.29
C ARG A 46 1.58 -28.14 -10.11
N LEU A 47 0.37 -27.62 -9.83
CA LEU A 47 -0.13 -26.42 -10.54
C LEU A 47 0.22 -25.13 -9.82
N ARG A 48 0.38 -25.13 -8.50
CA ARG A 48 0.94 -24.01 -7.75
C ARG A 48 2.31 -23.60 -8.30
N GLU A 49 3.16 -24.56 -8.60
CA GLU A 49 4.48 -24.32 -9.23
C GLU A 49 4.38 -23.65 -10.61
N ARG A 50 3.26 -23.82 -11.32
CA ARG A 50 3.02 -23.20 -12.63
C ARG A 50 2.36 -21.82 -12.53
N CYS A 51 1.89 -21.43 -11.35
CA CYS A 51 1.25 -20.15 -11.04
C CYS A 51 2.26 -19.06 -10.66
N ILE A 52 3.34 -18.97 -11.42
CA ILE A 52 4.37 -17.93 -11.23
C ILE A 52 4.19 -16.84 -12.28
N GLU A 53 4.32 -15.61 -11.83
CA GLU A 53 4.26 -14.44 -12.72
C GLU A 53 5.22 -14.55 -13.90
N ARG A 54 4.75 -14.10 -15.07
CA ARG A 54 5.60 -13.92 -16.24
C ARG A 54 6.51 -12.69 -16.07
N PRO A 55 7.83 -12.79 -16.31
CA PRO A 55 8.73 -11.64 -16.25
C PRO A 55 8.21 -10.45 -17.07
N GLY A 56 8.29 -9.25 -16.49
CA GLY A 56 7.84 -8.01 -17.14
C GLY A 56 6.32 -7.78 -17.16
N ALA A 57 5.51 -8.68 -16.61
CA ALA A 57 4.05 -8.46 -16.53
C ALA A 57 3.68 -7.28 -15.62
N PHE A 58 4.43 -7.07 -14.55
CA PHE A 58 4.29 -5.92 -13.65
C PHE A 58 5.62 -5.22 -13.38
N PRO A 59 5.61 -3.89 -13.15
CA PRO A 59 6.79 -3.13 -12.75
C PRO A 59 7.48 -3.72 -11.50
N SER A 60 8.81 -3.71 -11.49
CA SER A 60 9.61 -4.08 -10.32
C SER A 60 9.66 -2.95 -9.28
N SER A 61 10.07 -3.27 -8.04
CA SER A 61 10.29 -2.24 -7.01
C SER A 61 11.29 -1.18 -7.45
N GLU A 62 12.38 -1.59 -8.11
CA GLU A 62 13.40 -0.68 -8.64
C GLU A 62 12.86 0.26 -9.71
N ALA A 63 12.11 -0.29 -10.69
CA ALA A 63 11.45 0.51 -11.72
C ALA A 63 10.48 1.52 -11.10
N LEU A 64 9.73 1.11 -10.06
CA LEU A 64 8.79 1.99 -9.36
C LEU A 64 9.48 3.09 -8.54
N ARG A 65 10.61 2.79 -7.88
CA ARG A 65 11.39 3.77 -7.12
C ARG A 65 11.95 4.88 -8.03
N GLY A 66 12.35 4.53 -9.25
CA GLY A 66 12.90 5.48 -10.22
C GLY A 66 11.93 6.55 -10.75
N LEU A 67 10.61 6.41 -10.54
CA LEU A 67 9.59 7.28 -11.15
C LEU A 67 9.34 8.60 -10.41
N GLY A 68 9.93 8.78 -9.22
CA GLY A 68 9.56 9.85 -8.31
C GLY A 68 8.09 9.75 -7.84
N ARG A 69 7.65 10.63 -6.93
CA ARG A 69 6.33 10.47 -6.28
C ARG A 69 5.14 10.53 -7.24
N ARG A 70 5.15 11.51 -8.15
CA ARG A 70 4.05 11.71 -9.11
C ARG A 70 4.01 10.62 -10.17
N GLY A 71 5.16 10.27 -10.77
CA GLY A 71 5.25 9.21 -11.76
C GLY A 71 4.85 7.85 -11.18
N PHE A 72 5.23 7.60 -9.92
CA PHE A 72 4.81 6.42 -9.18
C PHE A 72 3.29 6.32 -9.03
N LEU A 73 2.61 7.37 -8.56
CA LEU A 73 1.15 7.37 -8.38
C LEU A 73 0.40 7.21 -9.71
N ARG A 74 0.88 7.86 -10.78
CA ARG A 74 0.30 7.72 -12.13
C ARG A 74 0.42 6.28 -12.63
N THR A 75 1.61 5.70 -12.54
CA THR A 75 1.89 4.32 -12.97
C THR A 75 1.09 3.32 -12.15
N LEU A 76 1.00 3.53 -10.83
CA LEU A 76 0.18 2.70 -9.95
C LEU A 76 -1.30 2.76 -10.34
N ASN A 77 -1.87 3.96 -10.53
CA ASN A 77 -3.27 4.11 -10.93
C ASN A 77 -3.58 3.44 -12.28
N ALA A 78 -2.70 3.61 -13.27
CA ALA A 78 -2.83 2.96 -14.58
C ALA A 78 -2.76 1.44 -14.47
N THR A 79 -1.79 0.91 -13.72
CA THR A 79 -1.61 -0.53 -13.50
C THR A 79 -2.83 -1.13 -12.79
N LEU A 80 -3.37 -0.45 -11.76
CA LEU A 80 -4.60 -0.88 -11.09
C LEU A 80 -5.83 -0.83 -12.00
N GLY A 81 -5.87 0.12 -12.95
CA GLY A 81 -6.90 0.16 -14.01
C GLY A 81 -6.86 -1.09 -14.90
N LEU A 82 -5.67 -1.48 -15.35
CA LEU A 82 -5.48 -2.74 -16.11
C LEU A 82 -5.86 -3.96 -15.28
N VAL A 83 -5.53 -3.96 -13.99
CA VAL A 83 -5.88 -5.06 -13.08
C VAL A 83 -7.38 -5.20 -12.93
N LEU A 84 -8.12 -4.10 -12.74
CA LEU A 84 -9.58 -4.13 -12.68
C LEU A 84 -10.20 -4.71 -13.95
N HIS A 85 -9.68 -4.34 -15.12
CA HIS A 85 -10.16 -4.86 -16.40
C HIS A 85 -9.94 -6.38 -16.50
N ARG A 86 -8.72 -6.85 -16.22
CA ARG A 86 -8.41 -8.29 -16.22
C ARG A 86 -9.21 -9.06 -15.17
N LEU A 87 -9.40 -8.51 -13.97
CA LEU A 87 -10.23 -9.13 -12.94
C LEU A 87 -11.68 -9.31 -13.40
N ALA A 88 -12.24 -8.32 -14.11
CA ALA A 88 -13.58 -8.46 -14.68
C ALA A 88 -13.64 -9.63 -15.69
N THR A 89 -12.63 -9.76 -16.56
CA THR A 89 -12.54 -10.90 -17.49
C THR A 89 -12.39 -12.23 -16.75
N LEU A 90 -11.57 -12.31 -15.70
CA LEU A 90 -11.41 -13.55 -14.93
C LEU A 90 -12.71 -13.95 -14.24
N GLN A 91 -13.46 -12.97 -13.73
CA GLN A 91 -14.73 -13.20 -13.03
C GLN A 91 -15.84 -13.72 -13.94
N GLN A 92 -15.84 -13.36 -15.23
CA GLN A 92 -16.77 -13.93 -16.22
C GLN A 92 -16.60 -15.44 -16.41
N HIS A 93 -15.47 -16.01 -15.99
CA HIS A 93 -15.15 -17.42 -16.14
C HIS A 93 -15.14 -18.16 -14.79
N LEU A 94 -15.69 -17.55 -13.74
CA LEU A 94 -15.90 -18.22 -12.46
C LEU A 94 -17.26 -18.93 -12.49
N PRO A 95 -17.40 -20.06 -11.77
CA PRO A 95 -18.71 -20.67 -11.54
C PRO A 95 -19.67 -19.68 -10.87
N GLU A 96 -20.96 -19.75 -11.22
CA GLU A 96 -21.98 -18.96 -10.55
C GLU A 96 -22.20 -19.44 -9.12
N ALA A 97 -22.64 -18.54 -8.23
CA ALA A 97 -22.85 -18.88 -6.81
C ALA A 97 -23.81 -20.08 -6.63
N GLN A 98 -24.85 -20.16 -7.46
CA GLN A 98 -25.85 -21.23 -7.43
C GLN A 98 -25.27 -22.59 -7.83
N ASP A 99 -24.22 -22.60 -8.65
CA ASP A 99 -23.51 -23.83 -9.04
C ASP A 99 -22.53 -24.30 -7.97
N LEU A 100 -21.99 -23.35 -7.18
CA LEU A 100 -21.08 -23.65 -6.07
C LEU A 100 -21.80 -24.34 -4.90
N ASP A 101 -23.08 -24.05 -4.68
CA ASP A 101 -23.90 -24.65 -3.62
C ASP A 101 -24.10 -26.17 -3.80
N LYS A 102 -23.93 -26.67 -5.03
CA LYS A 102 -24.05 -28.09 -5.39
C LYS A 102 -22.73 -28.86 -5.26
N LEU A 103 -21.61 -28.18 -5.05
CA LEU A 103 -20.28 -28.79 -4.98
C LEU A 103 -19.91 -29.21 -3.54
N PRO A 104 -19.10 -30.28 -3.38
CA PRO A 104 -18.38 -30.51 -2.14
C PRO A 104 -17.63 -29.23 -1.77
N MET A 105 -17.72 -28.80 -0.51
CA MET A 105 -17.12 -27.55 0.00
C MET A 105 -17.82 -26.23 -0.44
N ALA A 106 -19.12 -26.26 -0.75
CA ALA A 106 -19.94 -25.07 -1.06
C ALA A 106 -19.64 -23.83 -0.18
N ARG A 107 -19.58 -23.99 1.16
CA ARG A 107 -19.28 -22.88 2.08
C ARG A 107 -17.91 -22.23 1.83
N LEU A 108 -16.88 -23.04 1.56
CA LEU A 108 -15.53 -22.54 1.28
C LEU A 108 -15.50 -21.79 -0.06
N ASN A 109 -16.19 -22.34 -1.07
CA ASN A 109 -16.27 -21.73 -2.40
C ASN A 109 -17.03 -20.40 -2.39
N SER A 110 -18.12 -20.29 -1.62
CA SER A 110 -18.87 -19.05 -1.46
C SER A 110 -18.04 -17.97 -0.76
N GLN A 111 -17.27 -18.33 0.27
CA GLN A 111 -16.33 -17.41 0.91
C GLN A 111 -15.25 -16.94 -0.06
N ASP A 112 -14.71 -17.83 -0.88
CA ASP A 112 -13.70 -17.50 -1.88
C ASP A 112 -14.25 -16.59 -2.98
N LEU A 113 -15.51 -16.79 -3.38
CA LEU A 113 -16.18 -15.93 -4.36
C LEU A 113 -16.38 -14.51 -3.80
N GLU A 114 -16.75 -14.39 -2.52
CA GLU A 114 -16.85 -13.09 -1.85
C GLU A 114 -15.49 -12.38 -1.76
N LYS A 115 -14.39 -13.10 -1.45
CA LYS A 115 -13.04 -12.53 -1.49
C LYS A 115 -12.70 -11.96 -2.87
N LEU A 116 -13.05 -12.67 -3.95
CA LEU A 116 -12.85 -12.20 -5.32
C LEU A 116 -13.63 -10.92 -5.64
N LYS A 117 -14.86 -10.78 -5.11
CA LYS A 117 -15.65 -9.53 -5.22
C LYS A 117 -15.01 -8.39 -4.42
N MET A 118 -14.61 -8.66 -3.18
CA MET A 118 -13.98 -7.68 -2.30
C MET A 118 -12.66 -7.13 -2.86
N ALA A 119 -11.89 -7.95 -3.58
CA ALA A 119 -10.66 -7.50 -4.22
C ALA A 119 -10.88 -6.31 -5.19
N ARG A 120 -11.98 -6.31 -5.96
CA ARG A 120 -12.32 -5.18 -6.85
C ARG A 120 -12.61 -3.91 -6.06
N LEU A 121 -13.41 -4.02 -5.00
CA LEU A 121 -13.73 -2.90 -4.13
C LEU A 121 -12.48 -2.33 -3.45
N ASN A 122 -11.58 -3.19 -2.98
CA ASN A 122 -10.31 -2.80 -2.39
C ASN A 122 -9.41 -2.04 -3.39
N ILE A 123 -9.35 -2.50 -4.64
CA ILE A 123 -8.59 -1.79 -5.69
C ILE A 123 -9.22 -0.43 -6.00
N HIS A 124 -10.54 -0.33 -6.08
CA HIS A 124 -11.22 0.97 -6.25
C HIS A 124 -10.92 1.91 -5.08
N GLY A 125 -10.99 1.42 -3.83
CA GLY A 125 -10.63 2.18 -2.64
C GLY A 125 -9.18 2.68 -2.67
N LEU A 126 -8.23 1.85 -3.10
CA LEU A 126 -6.84 2.24 -3.28
C LEU A 126 -6.68 3.33 -4.35
N ARG A 127 -7.37 3.21 -5.49
CA ARG A 127 -7.35 4.23 -6.56
C ARG A 127 -7.89 5.58 -6.09
N ASN A 128 -8.92 5.59 -5.25
CA ASN A 128 -9.41 6.82 -4.62
C ASN A 128 -8.36 7.45 -3.71
N ASN A 129 -7.67 6.67 -2.89
CA ASN A 129 -6.59 7.18 -2.04
C ASN A 129 -5.39 7.71 -2.86
N ILE A 130 -5.07 7.07 -3.97
CA ILE A 130 -4.05 7.53 -4.92
C ILE A 130 -4.44 8.88 -5.53
N TYR A 131 -5.70 9.03 -5.93
CA TYR A 131 -6.22 10.30 -6.44
C TYR A 131 -6.07 11.41 -5.39
N CYS A 132 -6.49 11.16 -4.15
CA CYS A 132 -6.35 12.11 -3.06
C CYS A 132 -4.90 12.48 -2.76
N MET A 133 -3.99 11.49 -2.76
CA MET A 133 -2.56 11.72 -2.52
C MET A 133 -1.95 12.58 -3.63
N SER A 134 -2.38 12.36 -4.87
CA SER A 134 -1.92 13.15 -6.01
C SER A 134 -2.36 14.61 -5.91
N ARG A 135 -3.59 14.87 -5.42
CA ARG A 135 -4.06 16.23 -5.11
C ARG A 135 -3.21 16.91 -4.04
N LEU A 136 -2.89 16.20 -2.95
CA LEU A 136 -2.03 16.73 -1.88
C LEU A 136 -0.61 17.06 -2.38
N LEU A 137 -0.11 16.32 -3.36
CA LEU A 137 1.19 16.57 -3.99
C LEU A 137 1.14 17.67 -5.08
N GLY A 138 0.03 18.43 -5.17
CA GLY A 138 -0.14 19.52 -6.13
C GLY A 138 -0.15 19.05 -7.58
N SER A 139 -0.55 17.81 -7.84
CA SER A 139 -0.62 17.29 -9.20
C SER A 139 -2.02 17.49 -9.76
N SER A 140 -2.15 18.23 -10.86
CA SER A 140 -3.29 18.05 -11.75
C SER A 140 -3.18 16.67 -12.38
N TRP A 141 -4.26 15.90 -12.36
CA TRP A 141 -4.42 14.78 -13.29
C TRP A 141 -4.84 15.38 -14.63
N ASP A 142 -4.00 16.23 -15.22
CA ASP A 142 -4.19 16.55 -16.62
C ASP A 142 -4.04 15.22 -17.34
N VAL A 143 -5.15 14.80 -17.94
CA VAL A 143 -5.23 13.64 -18.78
C VAL A 143 -4.27 13.95 -19.91
N ALA A 144 -3.03 13.47 -19.80
CA ALA A 144 -2.17 13.35 -20.96
C ALA A 144 -2.98 12.50 -21.94
N GLU A 145 -3.44 13.16 -23.00
CA GLU A 145 -4.11 12.53 -24.11
C GLU A 145 -3.27 11.31 -24.49
N PRO A 146 -3.87 10.11 -24.61
CA PRO A 146 -3.10 8.95 -24.98
C PRO A 146 -2.46 9.26 -26.33
N THR A 147 -1.14 9.42 -26.35
CA THR A 147 -0.37 9.52 -27.58
C THR A 147 -0.74 8.27 -28.38
N GLN A 148 -1.49 8.46 -29.47
CA GLN A 148 -1.86 7.38 -30.35
C GLN A 148 -0.56 6.76 -30.84
N ALA A 149 -0.24 5.58 -30.30
CA ALA A 149 0.75 4.72 -30.92
C ALA A 149 0.21 4.43 -32.32
N GLY A 150 1.00 4.82 -33.33
CA GLY A 150 0.62 4.65 -34.73
C GLY A 150 0.29 3.19 -35.08
N PRO A 151 -0.30 2.94 -36.27
CA PRO A 151 -0.84 1.65 -36.64
C PRO A 151 0.26 0.58 -36.58
N ARG A 152 0.27 -0.21 -35.52
CA ARG A 152 1.06 -1.45 -35.48
C ARG A 152 0.29 -2.48 -36.27
N THR A 153 0.94 -2.99 -37.31
CA THR A 153 0.59 -4.22 -38.03
C THR A 153 0.01 -5.25 -37.08
N SER A 154 -1.28 -5.57 -37.26
CA SER A 154 -1.98 -6.59 -36.49
C SER A 154 -1.24 -7.92 -36.63
N PRO A 155 -0.77 -8.52 -35.52
CA PRO A 155 -0.24 -9.86 -35.57
C PRO A 155 -1.35 -10.84 -35.96
N LEU A 156 -0.97 -11.88 -36.71
CA LEU A 156 -1.81 -12.97 -37.15
C LEU A 156 -2.61 -13.57 -35.97
N PRO A 157 -3.90 -13.95 -36.12
CA PRO A 157 -4.70 -14.41 -35.00
C PRO A 157 -4.13 -15.70 -34.40
N THR A 158 -3.52 -15.58 -33.22
CA THR A 158 -3.12 -16.76 -32.45
C THR A 158 -4.38 -17.46 -31.94
N PRO A 159 -4.50 -18.80 -32.06
CA PRO A 159 -5.63 -19.55 -31.51
C PRO A 159 -5.87 -19.20 -30.05
N ALA A 160 -7.13 -18.96 -29.69
CA ALA A 160 -7.51 -18.66 -28.32
C ALA A 160 -7.07 -19.80 -27.40
N PRO A 161 -6.38 -19.53 -26.28
CA PRO A 161 -5.93 -20.58 -25.37
C PRO A 161 -7.11 -21.39 -24.84
N GLY A 162 -6.93 -22.71 -24.73
CA GLY A 162 -7.90 -23.59 -24.10
C GLY A 162 -8.26 -23.16 -22.67
N ALA A 163 -9.41 -23.60 -22.16
CA ALA A 163 -9.93 -23.18 -20.85
C ALA A 163 -8.92 -23.38 -19.70
N PHE A 164 -8.23 -24.53 -19.68
CA PHE A 164 -7.18 -24.81 -18.69
C PHE A 164 -6.02 -23.81 -18.75
N GLN A 165 -5.54 -23.47 -19.95
CA GLN A 165 -4.47 -22.49 -20.12
C GLN A 165 -4.92 -21.10 -19.66
N ARG A 166 -6.17 -20.71 -19.93
CA ARG A 166 -6.74 -19.44 -19.44
C ARG A 166 -6.77 -19.38 -17.91
N LYS A 167 -7.12 -20.47 -17.23
CA LYS A 167 -7.07 -20.57 -15.75
C LYS A 167 -5.64 -20.38 -15.23
N LEU A 168 -4.65 -21.04 -15.85
CA LEU A 168 -3.25 -20.86 -15.48
C LEU A 168 -2.76 -19.42 -15.72
N GLU A 169 -3.12 -18.80 -16.84
CA GLU A 169 -2.78 -17.39 -17.09
C GLU A 169 -3.40 -16.43 -16.09
N GLY A 170 -4.65 -16.68 -15.68
CA GLY A 170 -5.28 -15.94 -14.59
C GLY A 170 -4.50 -16.06 -13.30
N CYS A 171 -4.09 -17.28 -12.95
CA CYS A 171 -3.29 -17.54 -11.75
C CYS A 171 -1.94 -16.80 -11.76
N ARG A 172 -1.18 -16.89 -12.86
CA ARG A 172 0.11 -16.19 -13.04
C ARG A 172 -0.03 -14.68 -12.95
N PHE A 173 -1.11 -14.15 -13.52
CA PHE A 173 -1.43 -12.73 -13.45
C PHE A 173 -1.70 -12.28 -12.01
N LEU A 174 -2.51 -13.03 -11.25
CA LEU A 174 -2.81 -12.71 -9.85
C LEU A 174 -1.58 -12.83 -8.95
N HIS A 175 -0.72 -13.83 -9.19
CA HIS A 175 0.58 -13.92 -8.54
C HIS A 175 1.42 -12.66 -8.79
N GLY A 176 1.50 -12.19 -10.03
CA GLY A 176 2.21 -10.97 -10.38
C GLY A 176 1.63 -9.73 -9.72
N TYR A 177 0.30 -9.63 -9.64
CA TYR A 177 -0.37 -8.56 -8.93
C TYR A 177 0.01 -8.50 -7.44
N HIS A 178 0.05 -9.63 -6.74
CA HIS A 178 0.46 -9.64 -5.33
C HIS A 178 1.94 -9.24 -5.15
N ARG A 179 2.83 -9.73 -6.03
CA ARG A 179 4.25 -9.31 -6.04
C ARG A 179 4.39 -7.81 -6.31
N PHE A 180 3.61 -7.29 -7.25
CA PHE A 180 3.53 -5.87 -7.55
C PHE A 180 3.06 -5.05 -6.34
N MET A 181 2.00 -5.47 -5.66
CA MET A 181 1.52 -4.81 -4.44
C MET A 181 2.55 -4.85 -3.31
N GLY A 182 3.34 -5.91 -3.21
CA GLY A 182 4.51 -5.96 -2.33
C GLY A 182 5.56 -4.90 -2.67
N SER A 183 5.86 -4.71 -3.96
CA SER A 183 6.77 -3.66 -4.45
C SER A 183 6.25 -2.26 -4.16
N VAL A 184 4.96 -2.02 -4.41
CA VAL A 184 4.26 -0.76 -4.09
C VAL A 184 4.34 -0.45 -2.60
N GLY A 185 4.12 -1.44 -1.74
CA GLY A 185 4.24 -1.30 -0.29
C GLY A 185 5.64 -0.90 0.16
N GLN A 186 6.70 -1.41 -0.48
CA GLN A 186 8.08 -0.99 -0.20
C GLN A 186 8.28 0.49 -0.51
N VAL A 187 7.85 0.95 -1.69
CA VAL A 187 7.99 2.36 -2.11
C VAL A 187 7.23 3.29 -1.14
N PHE A 188 5.99 2.95 -0.80
CA PHE A 188 5.25 3.73 0.20
C PHE A 188 5.90 3.72 1.58
N GLY A 189 6.55 2.62 1.98
CA GLY A 189 7.31 2.54 3.23
C GLY A 189 8.48 3.51 3.29
N GLU A 190 9.08 3.87 2.15
CA GLU A 190 10.17 4.85 2.06
C GLU A 190 9.67 6.30 2.17
N TRP A 191 8.45 6.58 1.71
CA TRP A 191 7.88 7.92 1.77
C TRP A 191 7.67 8.41 3.21
N GLY A 192 7.44 7.47 4.15
CA GLY A 192 7.35 7.76 5.59
C GLY A 192 8.71 8.02 6.25
N LYS A 193 9.82 7.70 5.57
CA LYS A 193 11.20 7.85 6.08
C LYS A 193 11.88 9.14 5.61
N SER A 194 11.19 10.02 4.88
CA SER A 194 11.77 11.30 4.43
C SER A 194 12.21 12.17 5.62
N PRO A 195 13.35 12.89 5.52
CA PRO A 195 14.13 13.40 6.66
C PRO A 195 13.54 14.68 7.30
N SER A 196 12.22 14.87 7.29
CA SER A 196 11.57 16.05 7.89
C SER A 196 11.47 15.99 9.42
N ARG A 197 11.96 14.91 10.06
CA ARG A 197 12.28 14.93 11.49
C ARG A 197 13.70 15.43 11.67
N SER A 198 13.82 16.75 11.63
CA SER A 198 14.79 17.48 12.44
C SER A 198 15.13 16.66 13.69
N HIS A 199 16.39 16.27 13.79
CA HIS A 199 17.05 16.03 15.06
C HIS A 199 16.73 17.24 15.94
N ARG A 200 15.60 17.19 16.66
CA ARG A 200 15.39 18.05 17.80
C ARG A 200 16.50 17.65 18.74
N HIS A 201 17.56 18.45 18.74
CA HIS A 201 18.48 18.57 19.85
C HIS A 201 17.63 18.56 21.12
N ARG A 202 17.57 17.41 21.80
CA ARG A 202 17.25 17.41 23.22
C ARG A 202 18.40 18.17 23.85
N PRO A 203 18.17 19.29 24.55
CA PRO A 203 19.19 19.83 25.43
C PRO A 203 19.56 18.70 26.39
N ARG A 204 20.85 18.40 26.52
CA ARG A 204 21.36 17.51 27.56
C ARG A 204 20.80 18.03 28.88
N ARG A 205 19.88 17.28 29.50
CA ARG A 205 19.50 17.53 30.89
C ARG A 205 20.76 17.33 31.71
N ALA A 206 21.34 18.44 32.16
CA ALA A 206 22.43 18.42 33.12
C ALA A 206 21.95 17.64 34.35
N LEU A 207 22.73 16.63 34.68
CA LEU A 207 22.55 15.75 35.82
C LEU A 207 22.85 16.55 37.10
N GLN A 208 21.88 17.30 37.63
CA GLN A 208 22.00 17.82 39.00
C GLN A 208 21.51 16.74 39.97
N LYS A 209 22.51 15.98 40.44
CA LYS A 209 22.48 15.13 41.63
C LYS A 209 22.17 16.04 42.84
N GLY A 210 21.23 15.61 43.66
CA GLY A 210 20.52 16.47 44.60
C GLY A 210 21.17 16.68 45.96
N ALA A 211 20.47 17.42 46.80
CA ALA A 211 20.37 17.17 48.24
C ALA A 211 19.21 18.00 48.81
N ARG A 212 18.40 17.35 49.64
CA ARG A 212 17.18 17.86 50.29
C ARG A 212 17.54 18.84 51.41
N SER A 213 16.73 19.90 51.51
CA SER A 213 16.23 20.56 52.73
C SER A 213 17.10 20.57 54.00
N THR A 214 17.45 21.77 54.48
CA THR A 214 17.13 22.15 55.87
C THR A 214 17.17 23.68 56.06
N ARG A 215 16.02 24.25 56.46
CA ARG A 215 15.91 25.58 57.06
C ARG A 215 16.50 25.55 58.47
N LEU A 216 17.31 26.54 58.83
CA LEU A 216 17.39 27.03 60.21
C LEU A 216 17.50 28.55 60.22
N SER A 217 16.46 29.15 60.82
CA SER A 217 16.40 30.53 61.29
C SER A 217 17.07 30.62 62.66
N ARG A 218 17.96 31.59 62.91
CA ARG A 218 18.09 32.16 64.26
C ARG A 218 18.73 33.55 64.29
N ARG A 219 18.05 34.39 65.06
CA ARG A 219 18.25 35.81 65.39
C ARG A 219 19.33 35.95 66.47
N GLY A 220 20.20 36.98 66.33
CA GLY A 220 20.70 37.84 67.42
C GLY A 220 21.91 37.39 68.26
N LYS A 221 22.98 38.21 68.26
CA LYS A 221 23.51 38.94 69.44
C LYS A 221 24.75 39.78 69.06
N ARG A 222 24.74 41.06 69.48
CA ARG A 222 25.88 42.00 69.47
C ARG A 222 26.93 41.58 70.48
N LEU A 223 28.20 41.84 70.19
CA LEU A 223 29.21 42.38 71.11
C LEU A 223 30.13 43.35 70.34
N MET A 224 30.38 44.51 70.92
CA MET A 224 31.31 45.60 70.53
C MET A 224 32.50 45.60 71.54
N PRO A 225 33.39 46.62 71.61
CA PRO A 225 34.35 47.18 70.65
C PRO A 225 35.78 47.31 71.27
N ARG A 226 36.82 47.68 70.49
CA ARG A 226 38.09 48.31 70.96
C ARG A 226 38.92 48.66 69.72
N GLY A 227 39.51 49.84 69.51
CA GLY A 227 39.60 51.11 70.21
C GLY A 227 40.34 52.08 69.26
N GLN A 228 40.09 53.39 69.37
CA GLN A 228 40.73 54.43 68.56
C GLN A 228 42.14 54.80 69.09
N LEU A 229 43.10 54.97 68.15
CA LEU A 229 44.05 56.08 67.91
C LEU A 229 44.60 56.92 69.10
N PRO A 230 45.85 57.44 69.03
CA PRO A 230 46.06 58.68 68.25
C PRO A 230 47.46 58.95 67.62
N ARG A 231 47.38 59.79 66.58
CA ARG A 231 48.38 60.67 65.92
C ARG A 231 49.50 60.04 65.11
#